data_AF-A0A136PUY8-F1
#
_entry.id   AF-A0A136PUY8-F1
#
_cell.length_a   1.000
_cell.length_b   1.000
_cell.length_c   1.000
_cell.angle_alpha   90.00
_cell.angle_beta   90.00
_cell.angle_gamma   90.00
#
_symmetry.space_group_name_H-M   'P 1'
#
loop_
_entity.id
_entity.type
_entity.pdbx_description
1 polymer ?
#
loop_
_entity_poly.entity_id
_entity_poly.type
_entity_poly.pdbx_seq_one_letter_code
_entity_poly.pdbx_strand_id
1 'polypeptide(L)'
;MTVPAPRVRRRPRTPGRLLPLLLATALLLPVAFLVVRAHRLVDADRSMAERERLGVEYLRALGPVTDALVEAQTAAVAGRPASRDALDRAVEEAAAVDARIGAELRSTERWAGLRAKLEGLPDRSLTDPEAAFTAYGEVTDLLLALHGKIRETSGLIRDPGSDSYFLQDGVGEEMPEAMVAAGRLTDLAVLMEQRPAAERVRSLGELATLRFAALQPANDLVNNLQSAVDSSESTDLGASVLTPLDTYQRAVEAMAAVSQPTGRAQAVDAVRLAAVRSQAQNAAKLLQPVILDELDRLLRDRVEQFDRDVALNVAAGGVAGLLLLVLAGSGWVSRRRDTPAGGDAEPVGPDGAAGAGRWEPPTGPQPGRAPATPAPVLQPVGPGREPDGWRPFDAAR
;
A
#
# COMPACT_ATOMS: atom_id res chain seq x y z
N MET A 1 75.69 -60.42 6.39
CA MET A 1 74.54 -60.44 5.47
C MET A 1 73.40 -59.68 6.13
N THR A 2 73.19 -58.43 5.74
CA THR A 2 72.16 -57.53 6.29
C THR A 2 71.01 -57.41 5.29
N VAL A 3 69.83 -57.89 5.67
CA VAL A 3 68.60 -57.78 4.88
C VAL A 3 67.98 -56.39 5.12
N PRO A 4 67.68 -55.59 4.08
CA PRO A 4 67.04 -54.29 4.28
C PRO A 4 65.52 -54.46 4.46
N ALA A 5 64.98 -53.87 5.52
CA ALA A 5 63.55 -53.82 5.79
C ALA A 5 62.80 -52.91 4.79
N PRO A 6 61.55 -53.24 4.40
CA PRO A 6 60.81 -52.48 3.40
C PRO A 6 60.30 -51.15 3.99
N ARG A 7 60.69 -50.04 3.38
CA ARG A 7 60.16 -48.71 3.71
C ARG A 7 58.73 -48.57 3.20
N VAL A 8 57.77 -48.56 4.13
CA VAL A 8 56.37 -48.20 3.86
C VAL A 8 56.31 -46.72 3.44
N ARG A 9 55.98 -46.46 2.18
CA ARG A 9 55.67 -45.10 1.69
C ARG A 9 54.34 -44.64 2.29
N ARG A 10 54.39 -43.83 3.35
CA ARG A 10 53.22 -43.04 3.79
C ARG A 10 52.97 -41.93 2.77
N ARG A 11 51.88 -42.05 2.01
CA ARG A 11 51.33 -40.97 1.17
C ARG A 11 50.97 -39.78 2.07
N PRO A 12 51.43 -38.54 1.80
CA PRO A 12 50.92 -37.38 2.50
C PRO A 12 49.49 -37.12 2.00
N ARG A 13 48.49 -37.50 2.80
CA ARG A 13 47.14 -36.99 2.63
C ARG A 13 47.15 -35.57 3.19
N THR A 14 47.13 -34.57 2.33
CA THR A 14 46.78 -33.19 2.69
C THR A 14 45.30 -32.91 2.38
N PRO A 15 44.33 -33.27 3.23
CA PRO A 15 42.97 -32.73 3.13
C PRO A 15 42.73 -31.57 4.10
N GLY A 16 43.68 -31.20 4.96
CA GLY A 16 43.45 -30.27 6.07
C GLY A 16 43.30 -28.78 5.72
N ARG A 17 43.66 -28.36 4.49
CA ARG A 17 43.61 -26.94 4.07
C ARG A 17 42.33 -26.57 3.29
N LEU A 18 41.71 -27.53 2.60
CA LEU A 18 40.50 -27.29 1.81
C LEU A 18 39.23 -27.34 2.65
N LEU A 19 39.24 -28.11 3.73
CA LEU A 19 38.08 -28.27 4.63
C LEU A 19 37.56 -26.93 5.22
N PRO A 20 38.39 -26.04 5.81
CA PRO A 20 37.88 -24.77 6.35
C PRO A 20 37.38 -23.82 5.25
N LEU A 21 38.00 -23.83 4.06
CA LEU A 21 37.52 -23.07 2.91
C LEU A 21 36.17 -23.58 2.42
N LEU A 22 36.01 -24.90 2.26
CA LEU A 22 34.74 -25.50 1.87
C LEU A 22 33.63 -25.25 2.89
N LEU A 23 33.96 -25.30 4.18
CA LEU A 23 33.00 -25.07 5.26
C LEU A 23 32.60 -23.59 5.35
N ALA A 24 33.56 -22.66 5.17
CA ALA A 24 33.28 -21.23 5.07
C ALA A 24 32.43 -20.91 3.83
N THR A 25 32.75 -21.49 2.66
CA THR A 25 31.95 -21.34 1.44
C THR A 25 30.55 -21.94 1.59
N ALA A 26 30.44 -23.12 2.19
CA ALA A 26 29.16 -23.77 2.47
C ALA A 26 28.29 -22.97 3.43
N LEU A 27 28.89 -22.22 4.36
CA LEU A 27 28.18 -21.34 5.30
C LEU A 27 27.87 -19.96 4.69
N LEU A 28 28.71 -19.46 3.78
CA LEU A 28 28.50 -18.23 3.02
C LEU A 28 27.33 -18.35 2.04
N LEU A 29 27.15 -19.50 1.40
CA LEU A 29 26.12 -19.72 0.38
C LEU A 29 24.70 -19.44 0.88
N PRO A 30 24.23 -19.99 2.01
CA PRO A 30 22.92 -19.68 2.58
C PRO A 30 22.77 -18.20 2.97
N VAL A 31 23.82 -17.57 3.52
CA VAL A 31 23.79 -16.15 3.90
C VAL A 31 23.67 -15.27 2.66
N ALA A 32 24.49 -15.51 1.64
CA ALA A 32 24.42 -14.79 0.36
C ALA A 32 23.06 -14.99 -0.30
N PHE A 33 22.50 -16.21 -0.27
CA PHE A 33 21.16 -16.47 -0.79
C PHE A 33 20.08 -15.68 -0.03
N LEU A 34 20.14 -15.63 1.30
CA LEU A 34 19.20 -14.86 2.12
C LEU A 34 19.30 -13.36 1.84
N VAL A 35 20.52 -12.81 1.73
CA VAL A 35 20.74 -11.38 1.42
C VAL A 35 20.19 -11.05 0.03
N VAL A 36 20.48 -11.86 -0.98
CA VAL A 36 19.94 -11.65 -2.35
C VAL A 36 18.42 -11.74 -2.36
N ARG A 37 17.84 -12.70 -1.63
CA ARG A 37 16.38 -12.84 -1.53
C ARG A 37 15.75 -11.63 -0.83
N ALA A 38 16.31 -11.21 0.30
CA ALA A 38 15.82 -10.05 1.05
C ALA A 38 15.89 -8.78 0.19
N HIS A 39 17.01 -8.56 -0.50
CA HIS A 39 17.17 -7.41 -1.39
C HIS A 39 16.11 -7.39 -2.52
N ARG A 40 15.87 -8.53 -3.18
CA ARG A 40 14.85 -8.62 -4.24
C ARG A 40 13.42 -8.35 -3.76
N LEU A 41 13.10 -8.74 -2.52
CA LEU A 41 11.78 -8.46 -1.94
C LEU A 41 11.62 -6.97 -1.67
N VAL A 42 12.60 -6.36 -0.99
CA VAL A 42 12.57 -4.92 -0.68
C VAL A 42 12.58 -4.07 -1.94
N ASP A 43 13.34 -4.45 -2.97
CA ASP A 43 13.35 -3.74 -4.26
C ASP A 43 11.98 -3.80 -4.95
N ALA A 44 11.29 -4.94 -4.88
CA ALA A 44 9.96 -5.09 -5.45
C ALA A 44 8.94 -4.19 -4.73
N ASP A 45 8.97 -4.19 -3.39
CA ASP A 45 8.08 -3.36 -2.57
C ASP A 45 8.35 -1.87 -2.77
N ARG A 46 9.63 -1.48 -2.88
CA ARG A 46 10.05 -0.11 -3.24
C ARG A 46 9.50 0.31 -4.60
N SER A 47 9.65 -0.53 -5.63
CA SER A 47 9.13 -0.23 -6.98
C SER A 47 7.60 -0.18 -7.03
N MET A 48 6.91 -0.86 -6.11
CA MET A 48 5.46 -0.74 -5.96
C MET A 48 5.12 0.63 -5.37
N ALA A 49 5.76 1.01 -4.26
CA ALA A 49 5.54 2.31 -3.62
C ALA A 49 5.86 3.49 -4.54
N GLU A 50 6.89 3.40 -5.39
CA GLU A 50 7.16 4.40 -6.42
C GLU A 50 6.03 4.52 -7.44
N ARG A 51 5.44 3.40 -7.88
CA ARG A 51 4.28 3.41 -8.80
C ARG A 51 3.00 3.90 -8.14
N GLU A 52 2.78 3.60 -6.86
CA GLU A 52 1.68 4.16 -6.06
C GLU A 52 1.74 5.69 -6.07
N ARG A 53 2.93 6.28 -5.91
CA ARG A 53 3.13 7.74 -6.00
C ARG A 53 2.81 8.32 -7.38
N LEU A 54 3.12 7.60 -8.47
CA LEU A 54 2.68 8.00 -9.81
C LEU A 54 1.14 7.99 -9.91
N GLY A 55 0.49 7.02 -9.26
CA GLY A 55 -0.97 7.00 -9.11
C GLY A 55 -1.50 8.27 -8.43
N VAL A 56 -0.89 8.68 -7.31
CA VAL A 56 -1.24 9.92 -6.60
C VAL A 56 -1.05 11.16 -7.48
N GLU A 57 0.05 11.24 -8.22
CA GLU A 57 0.31 12.31 -9.18
C GLU A 57 -0.79 12.41 -10.25
N TYR A 58 -1.21 11.26 -10.79
CA TYR A 58 -2.26 11.20 -11.80
C TYR A 58 -3.63 11.58 -11.20
N LEU A 59 -4.00 11.04 -10.04
CA LEU A 59 -5.27 11.39 -9.37
C LEU A 59 -5.35 12.89 -9.05
N ARG A 60 -4.23 13.52 -8.67
CA ARG A 60 -4.15 14.97 -8.47
C ARG A 60 -4.51 15.75 -9.74
N ALA A 61 -4.10 15.26 -10.90
CA ALA A 61 -4.40 15.88 -12.19
C ALA A 61 -5.87 15.67 -12.63
N LEU A 62 -6.52 14.60 -12.16
CA LEU A 62 -7.93 14.34 -12.48
C LEU A 62 -8.91 15.17 -11.64
N GLY A 63 -8.51 15.63 -10.45
CA GLY A 63 -9.36 16.46 -9.58
C GLY A 63 -9.96 17.70 -10.28
N PRO A 64 -9.13 18.57 -10.90
CA PRO A 64 -9.62 19.71 -11.67
C PRO A 64 -10.52 19.33 -12.86
N VAL A 65 -10.29 18.17 -13.49
CA VAL A 65 -11.13 17.66 -14.59
C VAL A 65 -12.51 17.29 -14.07
N THR A 66 -12.58 16.56 -12.95
CA THR A 66 -13.84 16.20 -12.29
C THR A 66 -14.64 17.44 -11.93
N ASP A 67 -13.98 18.43 -11.33
CA ASP A 67 -14.59 19.69 -10.93
C ASP A 67 -15.18 20.46 -12.12
N ALA A 68 -14.35 20.71 -13.15
CA ALA A 68 -14.76 21.48 -14.30
C ALA A 68 -15.83 20.77 -15.12
N LEU A 69 -15.79 19.44 -15.21
CA LEU A 69 -16.77 18.65 -15.94
C LEU A 69 -18.14 18.66 -15.24
N VAL A 70 -18.17 18.54 -13.92
CA VAL A 70 -19.42 18.64 -13.13
C VAL A 70 -20.04 20.02 -13.29
N GLU A 71 -19.25 21.10 -13.26
CA GLU A 71 -19.81 22.44 -13.47
C GLU A 71 -20.26 22.69 -14.90
N ALA A 72 -19.55 22.15 -15.89
CA ALA A 72 -19.98 22.21 -17.28
C ALA A 72 -21.31 21.49 -17.51
N GLN A 73 -21.49 20.31 -16.91
CA GLN A 73 -22.75 19.57 -16.92
C GLN A 73 -23.89 20.41 -16.35
N THR A 74 -23.73 20.94 -15.14
CA THR A 74 -24.76 21.75 -14.50
C THR A 74 -25.09 23.00 -15.29
N ALA A 75 -24.09 23.69 -15.84
CA ALA A 75 -24.33 24.84 -16.69
C ALA A 75 -25.17 24.45 -17.92
N ALA A 76 -24.81 23.36 -18.60
CA ALA A 76 -25.53 22.87 -19.76
C ALA A 76 -26.98 22.46 -19.45
N VAL A 77 -27.23 21.74 -18.35
CA VAL A 77 -28.58 21.34 -17.92
C VAL A 77 -29.43 22.57 -17.54
N ALA A 78 -28.82 23.58 -16.93
CA ALA A 78 -29.49 24.84 -16.62
C ALA A 78 -29.70 25.76 -17.84
N GLY A 79 -29.31 25.35 -19.04
CA GLY A 79 -29.38 26.16 -20.26
C GLY A 79 -28.44 27.38 -20.25
N ARG A 80 -27.40 27.36 -19.41
CA ARG A 80 -26.38 28.39 -19.31
C ARG A 80 -25.15 28.00 -20.13
N PRO A 81 -24.39 28.97 -20.67
CA PRO A 81 -23.11 28.65 -21.31
C PRO A 81 -22.16 28.03 -20.28
N ALA A 82 -21.63 26.84 -20.59
CA ALA A 82 -20.56 26.22 -19.81
C ALA A 82 -19.23 26.94 -20.10
N SER A 83 -18.45 27.22 -19.05
CA SER A 83 -17.10 27.78 -19.20
C SER A 83 -16.15 26.69 -19.70
N ARG A 84 -15.90 26.63 -21.01
CA ARG A 84 -14.95 25.68 -21.60
C ARG A 84 -13.52 25.92 -21.19
N ASP A 85 -13.11 27.17 -21.03
CA ASP A 85 -11.73 27.53 -20.71
C ASP A 85 -11.19 26.83 -19.45
N ALA A 86 -12.04 26.61 -18.45
CA ALA A 86 -11.65 25.91 -17.23
C ALA A 86 -11.51 24.40 -17.46
N LEU A 87 -12.45 23.80 -18.20
CA LEU A 87 -12.43 22.39 -18.55
C LEU A 87 -11.26 22.06 -19.47
N ASP A 88 -11.08 22.83 -20.54
CA ASP A 88 -10.00 22.65 -21.51
C ASP A 88 -8.63 22.75 -20.83
N ARG A 89 -8.43 23.72 -19.93
CA ARG A 89 -7.20 23.83 -19.15
C ARG A 89 -6.96 22.62 -18.28
N ALA A 90 -7.97 22.16 -17.54
CA ALA A 90 -7.85 20.98 -16.69
C ALA A 90 -7.54 19.72 -17.53
N VAL A 91 -8.15 19.58 -18.70
CA VAL A 91 -7.92 18.46 -19.63
C VAL A 91 -6.51 18.50 -20.19
N GLU A 92 -5.98 19.68 -20.54
CA GLU A 92 -4.59 19.81 -21.00
C GLU A 92 -3.58 19.50 -19.89
N GLU A 93 -3.84 19.94 -18.65
CA GLU A 93 -2.99 19.61 -17.50
C GLU A 93 -2.97 18.09 -17.23
N ALA A 94 -4.14 17.43 -17.26
CA ALA A 94 -4.24 15.97 -17.16
C ALA A 94 -3.58 15.25 -18.34
N ALA A 95 -3.68 15.79 -19.56
CA ALA A 95 -3.01 15.23 -20.74
C ALA A 95 -1.48 15.28 -20.61
N ALA A 96 -0.92 16.34 -20.04
CA ALA A 96 0.51 16.45 -19.80
C ALA A 96 1.00 15.39 -18.80
N VAL A 97 0.19 15.06 -17.79
CA VAL A 97 0.48 13.99 -16.84
C VAL A 97 0.36 12.61 -17.51
N ASP A 98 -0.70 12.34 -18.27
CA ASP A 98 -0.83 11.08 -19.02
C ASP A 98 0.31 10.85 -20.01
N ALA A 99 0.78 11.91 -20.69
CA ALA A 99 1.92 11.83 -21.59
C ALA A 99 3.23 11.44 -20.87
N ARG A 100 3.39 11.84 -19.59
CA ARG A 100 4.58 11.56 -18.80
C ARG A 100 4.55 10.17 -18.17
N ILE A 101 3.43 9.80 -17.54
CA ILE A 101 3.34 8.61 -16.67
C ILE A 101 2.24 7.61 -17.09
N GLY A 102 1.40 7.95 -18.06
CA GLY A 102 0.24 7.15 -18.43
C GLY A 102 0.58 5.81 -19.11
N ALA A 103 1.73 5.73 -19.79
CA ALA A 103 2.23 4.46 -20.33
C ALA A 103 2.62 3.47 -19.21
N GLU A 104 3.24 3.97 -18.15
CA GLU A 104 3.63 3.18 -16.98
C GLU A 104 2.40 2.70 -16.19
N LEU A 105 1.39 3.56 -16.07
CA LEU A 105 0.11 3.23 -15.44
C LEU A 105 -0.89 2.54 -16.37
N ARG A 106 -0.56 2.30 -17.64
CA ARG A 106 -1.48 1.70 -18.63
C ARG A 106 -2.85 2.42 -18.70
N SER A 107 -2.82 3.76 -18.64
CA SER A 107 -4.00 4.64 -18.66
C SER A 107 -4.25 5.30 -20.01
N THR A 108 -3.22 5.41 -20.86
CA THR A 108 -3.25 6.24 -22.08
C THR A 108 -4.41 5.94 -23.02
N GLU A 109 -4.79 4.66 -23.20
CA GLU A 109 -5.94 4.30 -24.04
C GLU A 109 -7.27 4.82 -23.45
N ARG A 110 -7.46 4.68 -22.13
CA ARG A 110 -8.66 5.16 -21.45
C ARG A 110 -8.72 6.68 -21.43
N TRP A 111 -7.58 7.33 -21.20
CA TRP A 111 -7.47 8.78 -21.28
C TRP A 111 -7.83 9.30 -22.67
N ALA A 112 -7.28 8.71 -23.74
CA ALA A 112 -7.59 9.09 -25.11
C ALA A 112 -9.08 8.94 -25.44
N GLY A 113 -9.70 7.85 -25.00
CA GLY A 113 -11.15 7.63 -25.15
C GLY A 113 -12.00 8.68 -24.40
N LEU A 114 -11.63 8.99 -23.16
CA LEU A 114 -12.29 10.05 -22.37
C LEU A 114 -12.13 11.41 -23.04
N ARG A 115 -10.92 11.76 -23.50
CA ARG A 115 -10.63 13.03 -24.18
C ARG A 115 -11.44 13.18 -25.46
N ALA A 116 -11.51 12.14 -26.29
CA ALA A 116 -12.32 12.17 -27.51
C ALA A 116 -13.81 12.43 -27.21
N LYS A 117 -14.32 11.87 -26.10
CA LYS A 117 -15.69 12.11 -25.64
C LYS A 117 -15.89 13.54 -25.11
N LEU A 118 -14.93 14.08 -24.37
CA LEU A 118 -14.93 15.48 -23.92
C LEU A 118 -14.95 16.46 -25.09
N GLU A 119 -14.07 16.25 -26.09
CA GLU A 119 -14.01 17.08 -27.31
C GLU A 119 -15.30 16.98 -28.13
N GLY A 120 -15.96 15.83 -28.10
CA GLY A 120 -17.24 15.58 -28.77
C GLY A 120 -18.46 16.16 -28.05
N LEU A 121 -18.33 16.65 -26.81
CA LEU A 121 -19.41 17.37 -26.17
C LEU A 121 -19.71 18.64 -26.97
N PRO A 122 -20.97 19.05 -27.15
CA PRO A 122 -21.30 20.26 -27.90
C PRO A 122 -20.90 21.53 -27.13
N ASP A 123 -20.36 22.54 -27.85
CA ASP A 123 -20.04 23.87 -27.30
C ASP A 123 -21.28 24.69 -26.95
N ARG A 124 -22.34 24.50 -27.74
CA ARG A 124 -23.62 25.16 -27.52
C ARG A 124 -24.40 24.35 -26.50
N SER A 125 -25.08 25.06 -25.59
CA SER A 125 -26.18 24.50 -24.80
C SER A 125 -26.94 23.55 -25.69
N LEU A 126 -26.95 22.26 -25.35
CA LEU A 126 -27.91 21.36 -25.95
C LEU A 126 -29.26 22.06 -25.75
N THR A 127 -29.99 22.26 -26.84
CA THR A 127 -31.33 22.87 -26.78
C THR A 127 -32.29 22.02 -25.95
N ASP A 128 -31.86 20.78 -25.63
CA ASP A 128 -32.53 19.82 -24.77
C ASP A 128 -31.68 19.55 -23.49
N PRO A 129 -32.13 20.03 -22.33
CA PRO A 129 -31.52 19.76 -21.02
C PRO A 129 -31.40 18.26 -20.66
N GLU A 130 -32.32 17.41 -21.10
CA GLU A 130 -32.28 15.96 -20.84
C GLU A 130 -31.15 15.29 -21.62
N ALA A 131 -30.96 15.70 -22.88
CA ALA A 131 -29.83 15.27 -23.69
C ALA A 131 -28.50 15.73 -23.07
N ALA A 132 -28.45 16.92 -22.46
CA ALA A 132 -27.26 17.40 -21.76
C ALA A 132 -26.92 16.55 -20.56
N PHE A 133 -27.91 16.28 -19.71
CA PHE A 133 -27.75 15.42 -18.54
C PHE A 133 -27.22 14.03 -18.93
N THR A 134 -27.76 13.44 -20.00
CA THR A 134 -27.33 12.13 -20.50
C THR A 134 -25.90 12.17 -21.06
N ALA A 135 -25.60 13.13 -21.95
CA ALA A 135 -24.30 13.19 -22.62
C ALA A 135 -23.14 13.43 -21.64
N TYR A 136 -23.28 14.39 -20.72
CA TYR A 136 -22.28 14.63 -19.68
C TYR A 136 -22.24 13.49 -18.65
N GLY A 137 -23.37 12.83 -18.39
CA GLY A 137 -23.45 11.60 -17.61
C GLY A 137 -22.48 10.53 -18.13
N GLU A 138 -22.54 10.21 -19.42
CA GLU A 138 -21.62 9.24 -20.03
C GLU A 138 -20.14 9.62 -19.83
N VAL A 139 -19.80 10.91 -19.96
CA VAL A 139 -18.40 11.36 -19.85
C VAL A 139 -17.91 11.31 -18.39
N THR A 140 -18.75 11.71 -17.44
CA THR A 140 -18.44 11.60 -16.01
C THR A 140 -18.27 10.13 -15.57
N ASP A 141 -19.05 9.19 -16.10
CA ASP A 141 -18.85 7.75 -15.82
C ASP A 141 -17.51 7.25 -16.37
N LEU A 142 -17.09 7.70 -17.56
CA LEU A 142 -15.77 7.38 -18.12
C LEU A 142 -14.63 7.97 -17.27
N LEU A 143 -14.82 9.16 -16.70
CA LEU A 143 -13.86 9.80 -15.81
C LEU A 143 -13.72 9.04 -14.49
N LEU A 144 -14.82 8.57 -13.89
CA LEU A 144 -14.79 7.72 -12.70
C LEU A 144 -14.11 6.37 -13.00
N ALA A 145 -14.41 5.77 -14.16
CA ALA A 145 -13.74 4.55 -14.62
C ALA A 145 -12.24 4.75 -14.87
N LEU A 146 -11.78 5.97 -15.17
CA LEU A 146 -10.36 6.31 -15.25
C LEU A 146 -9.72 6.40 -13.86
N HIS A 147 -10.39 7.02 -12.87
CA HIS A 147 -9.91 7.04 -11.48
C HIS A 147 -9.69 5.60 -10.96
N GLY A 148 -10.69 4.73 -11.13
CA GLY A 148 -10.57 3.31 -10.78
C GLY A 148 -9.42 2.60 -11.51
N LYS A 149 -9.22 2.89 -12.79
CA LYS A 149 -8.10 2.34 -13.56
C LYS A 149 -6.75 2.76 -12.99
N ILE A 150 -6.57 4.04 -12.65
CA ILE A 150 -5.33 4.56 -12.09
C ILE A 150 -5.04 3.90 -10.74
N ARG A 151 -6.04 3.78 -9.86
CA ARG A 151 -5.89 3.10 -8.56
C ARG A 151 -5.48 1.64 -8.71
N GLU A 152 -6.12 0.92 -9.62
CA GLU A 152 -5.82 -0.49 -9.88
C GLU A 152 -4.40 -0.69 -10.42
N THR A 153 -3.99 0.14 -11.38
CA THR A 153 -2.74 -0.05 -12.12
C THR A 153 -1.51 0.49 -11.42
N SER A 154 -1.65 1.54 -10.62
CA SER A 154 -0.61 2.05 -9.73
C SER A 154 -0.34 1.15 -8.54
N GLY A 155 -1.34 0.35 -8.13
CA GLY A 155 -1.28 -0.50 -6.95
C GLY A 155 -1.93 0.10 -5.71
N LEU A 156 -2.37 1.36 -5.75
CA LEU A 156 -2.98 2.07 -4.62
C LEU A 156 -4.12 1.29 -3.94
N ILE A 157 -4.98 0.62 -4.72
CA ILE A 157 -6.08 -0.18 -4.16
C ILE A 157 -5.61 -1.38 -3.30
N ARG A 158 -4.32 -1.74 -3.38
CA ARG A 158 -3.70 -2.84 -2.64
C ARG A 158 -2.64 -2.34 -1.67
N ASP A 159 -2.63 -1.05 -1.36
CA ASP A 159 -1.68 -0.47 -0.44
C ASP A 159 -1.75 -1.20 0.92
N PRO A 160 -0.61 -1.70 1.46
CA PRO A 160 -0.60 -2.48 2.68
C PRO A 160 -0.72 -1.64 3.96
N GLY A 161 -0.51 -0.33 3.88
CA GLY A 161 -0.64 0.60 5.01
C GLY A 161 -2.10 0.92 5.27
N SER A 162 -2.54 0.77 6.53
CA SER A 162 -3.94 1.01 6.90
C SER A 162 -4.37 2.45 6.62
N ASP A 163 -3.53 3.42 7.02
CA ASP A 163 -3.82 4.84 6.82
C ASP A 163 -3.83 5.22 5.33
N SER A 164 -2.77 4.89 4.58
CA SER A 164 -2.69 5.13 3.14
C SER A 164 -3.79 4.41 2.35
N TYR A 165 -4.22 3.21 2.77
CA TYR A 165 -5.35 2.50 2.18
C TYR A 165 -6.65 3.30 2.29
N PHE A 166 -6.96 3.86 3.46
CA PHE A 166 -8.17 4.68 3.62
C PHE A 166 -8.06 6.02 2.89
N LEU A 167 -6.87 6.65 2.88
CA LEU A 167 -6.67 7.90 2.15
C LEU A 167 -6.87 7.74 0.64
N GLN A 168 -6.30 6.68 0.04
CA GLN A 168 -6.45 6.43 -1.40
C GLN A 168 -7.88 6.08 -1.79
N ASP A 169 -8.61 5.38 -0.92
CA ASP A 169 -10.00 5.01 -1.14
C ASP A 169 -10.87 6.25 -1.13
N GLY A 170 -10.70 7.09 -0.10
CA GLY A 170 -11.38 8.36 0.01
C GLY A 170 -11.16 9.27 -1.20
N VAL A 171 -9.90 9.57 -1.55
CA VAL A 171 -9.61 10.57 -2.59
C VAL A 171 -9.72 10.05 -4.02
N GLY A 172 -9.54 8.73 -4.20
CA GLY A 172 -9.51 8.10 -5.51
C GLY A 172 -10.83 7.47 -5.95
N GLU A 173 -11.77 7.20 -5.03
CA GLU A 173 -13.07 6.58 -5.32
C GLU A 173 -14.21 7.41 -4.75
N GLU A 174 -14.27 7.54 -3.42
CA GLU A 174 -15.43 8.10 -2.74
C GLU A 174 -15.66 9.59 -3.04
N MET A 175 -14.59 10.38 -3.04
CA MET A 175 -14.64 11.82 -3.33
C MET A 175 -15.12 12.12 -4.76
N PRO A 176 -14.50 11.58 -5.84
CA PRO A 176 -14.96 11.88 -7.19
C PRO A 176 -16.37 11.33 -7.45
N GLU A 177 -16.75 10.18 -6.88
CA GLU A 177 -18.11 9.65 -6.97
C GLU A 177 -19.13 10.58 -6.30
N ALA A 178 -18.85 11.04 -5.08
CA ALA A 178 -19.69 12.00 -4.36
C ALA A 178 -19.86 13.31 -5.15
N MET A 179 -18.78 13.85 -5.73
CA MET A 179 -18.82 15.10 -6.50
C MET A 179 -19.69 14.95 -7.77
N VAL A 180 -19.50 13.88 -8.54
CA VAL A 180 -20.28 13.60 -9.75
C VAL A 180 -21.76 13.40 -9.42
N ALA A 181 -22.04 12.58 -8.40
CA ALA A 181 -23.41 12.28 -7.99
C ALA A 181 -24.13 13.51 -7.40
N ALA A 182 -23.43 14.38 -6.64
CA ALA A 182 -23.98 15.63 -6.13
C ALA A 182 -24.33 16.62 -7.26
N GLY A 183 -23.50 16.69 -8.30
CA GLY A 183 -23.80 17.43 -9.53
C GLY A 183 -25.08 16.91 -10.19
N ARG A 184 -25.13 15.60 -10.48
CA ARG A 184 -26.31 14.94 -11.07
C ARG A 184 -27.58 15.12 -10.24
N LEU A 185 -27.48 15.07 -8.91
CA LEU A 185 -28.60 15.31 -8.00
C LEU A 185 -29.18 16.73 -8.17
N THR A 186 -28.29 17.73 -8.27
CA THR A 186 -28.69 19.13 -8.51
C THR A 186 -29.35 19.27 -9.88
N ASP A 187 -28.75 18.67 -10.90
CA ASP A 187 -29.22 18.76 -12.28
C ASP A 187 -30.59 18.10 -12.47
N LEU A 188 -30.81 16.95 -11.83
CA LEU A 188 -32.12 16.30 -11.84
C LEU A 188 -33.17 17.18 -11.14
N ALA A 189 -32.83 17.85 -10.04
CA ALA A 189 -33.76 18.77 -9.38
C ALA A 189 -34.19 19.91 -10.33
N VAL A 190 -33.27 20.44 -11.15
CA VAL A 190 -33.57 21.44 -12.19
C VAL A 190 -34.47 20.86 -13.29
N LEU A 191 -34.18 19.65 -13.77
CA LEU A 191 -35.00 18.98 -14.79
C LEU A 191 -36.43 18.70 -14.28
N MET A 192 -36.57 18.30 -13.03
CA MET A 192 -37.86 18.03 -12.40
C MET A 192 -38.80 19.23 -12.38
N GLU A 193 -38.27 20.45 -12.29
CA GLU A 193 -39.07 21.68 -12.36
C GLU A 193 -39.63 21.94 -13.78
N GLN A 194 -38.94 21.44 -14.81
CA GLN A 194 -39.32 21.59 -16.22
C GLN A 194 -40.24 20.47 -16.70
N ARG A 195 -40.23 19.31 -16.02
CA ARG A 195 -41.06 18.14 -16.37
C ARG A 195 -42.56 18.34 -16.06
N PRO A 196 -43.47 17.76 -16.86
CA PRO A 196 -44.90 17.76 -16.56
C PRO A 196 -45.22 17.12 -15.21
N ALA A 197 -46.32 17.56 -14.58
CA ALA A 197 -46.70 17.09 -13.25
C ALA A 197 -46.83 15.56 -13.11
N ALA A 198 -47.26 14.88 -14.18
CA ALA A 198 -47.39 13.43 -14.23
C ALA A 198 -46.04 12.69 -14.20
N GLU A 199 -44.99 13.31 -14.72
CA GLU A 199 -43.64 12.71 -14.79
C GLU A 199 -42.83 12.99 -13.52
N ARG A 200 -43.13 14.07 -12.79
CA ARG A 200 -42.46 14.41 -11.52
C ARG A 200 -42.50 13.28 -10.49
N VAL A 201 -43.58 12.49 -10.45
CA VAL A 201 -43.70 11.34 -9.53
C VAL A 201 -42.64 10.28 -9.83
N ARG A 202 -42.35 10.00 -11.12
CA ARG A 202 -41.27 9.09 -11.51
C ARG A 202 -39.90 9.66 -11.10
N SER A 203 -39.73 10.96 -11.30
CA SER A 203 -38.47 11.65 -10.98
C SER A 203 -38.15 11.67 -9.48
N LEU A 204 -39.14 11.50 -8.60
CA LEU A 204 -38.88 11.33 -7.15
C LEU A 204 -38.08 10.06 -6.85
N GLY A 205 -38.30 8.98 -7.61
CA GLY A 205 -37.50 7.75 -7.49
C GLY A 205 -36.05 7.98 -7.94
N GLU A 206 -35.88 8.61 -9.10
CA GLU A 206 -34.57 8.99 -9.65
C GLU A 206 -33.81 9.91 -8.69
N LEU A 207 -34.51 10.88 -8.09
CA LEU A 207 -33.97 11.81 -7.11
C LEU A 207 -33.52 11.09 -5.83
N ALA A 208 -34.31 10.13 -5.33
CA ALA A 208 -33.93 9.33 -4.17
C ALA A 208 -32.67 8.49 -4.44
N THR A 209 -32.58 7.90 -5.64
CA THR A 209 -31.39 7.14 -6.08
C THR A 209 -30.16 8.04 -6.16
N LEU A 210 -30.24 9.20 -6.82
CA LEU A 210 -29.11 10.13 -6.91
C LEU A 210 -28.75 10.73 -5.55
N ARG A 211 -29.73 10.95 -4.67
CA ARG A 211 -29.46 11.40 -3.31
C ARG A 211 -28.66 10.36 -2.53
N PHE A 212 -29.01 9.08 -2.65
CA PHE A 212 -28.23 8.01 -2.04
C PHE A 212 -26.81 7.96 -2.64
N ALA A 213 -26.69 7.99 -3.97
CA ALA A 213 -25.41 7.96 -4.67
C ALA A 213 -24.51 9.17 -4.37
N ALA A 214 -25.09 10.33 -4.02
CA ALA A 214 -24.33 11.52 -3.63
C ALA A 214 -23.89 11.50 -2.16
N LEU A 215 -24.73 10.97 -1.27
CA LEU A 215 -24.49 11.06 0.17
C LEU A 215 -23.72 9.86 0.73
N GLN A 216 -23.88 8.68 0.15
CA GLN A 216 -23.21 7.49 0.67
C GLN A 216 -21.67 7.60 0.48
N PRO A 217 -21.14 7.83 -0.73
CA PRO A 217 -19.70 8.05 -0.92
C PRO A 217 -19.16 9.23 -0.11
N ALA A 218 -19.95 10.29 0.03
CA ALA A 218 -19.56 11.44 0.85
C ALA A 218 -19.38 11.09 2.34
N ASN A 219 -20.22 10.21 2.89
CA ASN A 219 -20.09 9.73 4.26
C ASN A 219 -18.97 8.71 4.40
N ASP A 220 -18.77 7.85 3.40
CA ASP A 220 -17.69 6.86 3.40
C ASP A 220 -16.33 7.54 3.33
N LEU A 221 -16.20 8.63 2.56
CA LEU A 221 -15.02 9.50 2.63
C LEU A 221 -14.75 10.00 4.06
N VAL A 222 -15.78 10.44 4.80
CA VAL A 222 -15.61 10.88 6.19
C VAL A 222 -15.14 9.74 7.08
N ASN A 223 -15.79 8.57 6.97
CA ASN A 223 -15.44 7.37 7.75
C ASN A 223 -14.02 6.88 7.44
N ASN A 224 -13.62 6.90 6.17
CA ASN A 224 -12.28 6.53 5.72
C ASN A 224 -11.23 7.49 6.28
N LEU A 225 -11.47 8.80 6.24
CA LEU A 225 -10.52 9.77 6.79
C LEU A 225 -10.40 9.68 8.31
N GLN A 226 -11.50 9.40 9.02
CA GLN A 226 -11.45 9.09 10.45
C GLN A 226 -10.65 7.81 10.72
N SER A 227 -10.87 6.75 9.93
CA SER A 227 -10.14 5.49 10.04
C SER A 227 -8.64 5.65 9.71
N ALA A 228 -8.30 6.53 8.77
CA ALA A 228 -6.92 6.88 8.47
C ALA A 228 -6.24 7.56 9.67
N VAL A 229 -6.90 8.54 10.29
CA VAL A 229 -6.40 9.22 11.49
C VAL A 229 -6.24 8.25 12.66
N ASP A 230 -7.23 7.37 12.89
CA ASP A 230 -7.23 6.42 14.00
C ASP A 230 -6.17 5.31 13.85
N SER A 231 -5.85 4.94 12.60
CA SER A 231 -4.87 3.88 12.32
C SER A 231 -3.45 4.39 12.05
N SER A 232 -3.26 5.71 11.92
CA SER A 232 -1.93 6.27 11.63
C SER A 232 -1.10 6.44 12.89
N GLU A 233 0.20 6.20 12.75
CA GLU A 233 1.20 6.55 13.76
C GLU A 233 1.62 8.03 13.65
N SER A 234 1.20 8.74 12.60
CA SER A 234 1.53 10.15 12.36
C SER A 234 0.68 11.09 13.22
N THR A 235 1.33 11.87 14.07
CA THR A 235 0.67 12.95 14.84
C THR A 235 0.22 14.11 13.96
N ASP A 236 0.83 14.26 12.78
CA ASP A 236 0.60 15.40 11.89
C ASP A 236 -0.61 15.18 10.97
N LEU A 237 -0.95 13.91 10.68
CA LEU A 237 -2.11 13.52 9.86
C LEU A 237 -3.40 14.09 10.45
N GLY A 238 -3.63 13.90 11.75
CA GLY A 238 -4.82 14.41 12.43
C GLY A 238 -4.90 15.94 12.35
N ALA A 239 -3.79 16.65 12.57
CA ALA A 239 -3.78 18.10 12.54
C ALA A 239 -4.05 18.67 11.13
N SER A 240 -3.55 18.02 10.08
CA SER A 240 -3.70 18.50 8.70
C SER A 240 -5.08 18.19 8.10
N VAL A 241 -5.67 17.02 8.40
CA VAL A 241 -6.92 16.54 7.77
C VAL A 241 -8.18 16.99 8.50
N LEU A 242 -8.18 17.08 9.84
CA LEU A 242 -9.43 17.24 10.61
C LEU A 242 -10.19 18.55 10.34
N THR A 243 -9.49 19.67 10.13
CA THR A 243 -10.17 20.97 9.89
C THR A 243 -10.83 21.04 8.52
N PRO A 244 -10.14 20.68 7.40
CA PRO A 244 -10.79 20.54 6.10
C PRO A 244 -11.92 19.49 6.10
N LEU A 245 -11.74 18.38 6.82
CA LEU A 245 -12.76 17.33 6.95
C LEU A 245 -14.04 17.83 7.62
N ASP A 246 -13.95 18.54 8.75
CA ASP A 246 -15.11 19.12 9.41
C ASP A 246 -15.87 20.10 8.50
N THR A 247 -15.14 20.88 7.71
CA THR A 247 -15.74 21.81 6.74
C THR A 247 -16.49 21.03 5.65
N TYR A 248 -15.90 19.96 5.13
CA TYR A 248 -16.54 19.07 4.16
C TYR A 248 -17.78 18.38 4.74
N GLN A 249 -17.68 17.79 5.93
CA GLN A 249 -18.79 17.13 6.60
C GLN A 249 -19.98 18.08 6.79
N ARG A 250 -19.76 19.29 7.31
CA ARG A 250 -20.83 20.29 7.49
C ARG A 250 -21.50 20.66 6.16
N ALA A 251 -20.73 20.76 5.08
CA ALA A 251 -21.27 21.06 3.76
C ALA A 251 -22.12 19.90 3.19
N VAL A 252 -21.68 18.66 3.39
CA VAL A 252 -22.44 17.45 3.01
C VAL A 252 -23.72 17.33 3.83
N GLU A 253 -23.69 17.59 5.13
CA GLU A 253 -24.88 17.59 6.00
C GLU A 253 -25.89 18.67 5.57
N ALA A 254 -25.42 19.87 5.22
CA ALA A 254 -26.27 20.92 4.69
C ALA A 254 -26.93 20.51 3.36
N MET A 255 -26.17 19.87 2.46
CA MET A 255 -26.70 19.31 1.22
C MET A 255 -27.71 18.18 1.48
N ALA A 256 -27.43 17.29 2.43
CA ALA A 256 -28.30 16.20 2.81
C ALA A 256 -29.66 16.69 3.36
N ALA A 257 -29.67 17.83 4.06
CA ALA A 257 -30.87 18.46 4.60
C ALA A 257 -31.71 19.14 3.51
N VAL A 258 -31.07 19.83 2.56
CA VAL A 258 -31.77 20.56 1.48
C VAL A 258 -32.27 19.63 0.36
N SER A 259 -31.58 18.52 0.12
CA SER A 259 -31.95 17.54 -0.91
C SER A 259 -33.18 16.69 -0.55
N GLN A 260 -33.71 16.81 0.67
CA GLN A 260 -34.93 16.11 1.06
C GLN A 260 -36.16 16.75 0.40
N PRO A 261 -36.99 15.99 -0.34
CA PRO A 261 -38.27 16.48 -0.82
C PRO A 261 -39.16 16.90 0.36
N THR A 262 -39.76 18.09 0.28
CA THR A 262 -40.62 18.61 1.36
C THR A 262 -42.01 19.03 0.88
N GLY A 263 -42.94 19.04 1.83
CA GLY A 263 -44.32 19.47 1.62
C GLY A 263 -45.18 18.47 0.83
N ARG A 264 -46.44 18.85 0.59
CA ARG A 264 -47.40 18.01 -0.16
C ARG A 264 -47.02 17.82 -1.62
N ALA A 265 -46.26 18.76 -2.18
CA ALA A 265 -45.80 18.71 -3.56
C ALA A 265 -44.52 17.89 -3.76
N GLN A 266 -43.88 17.42 -2.67
CA GLN A 266 -42.59 16.72 -2.71
C GLN A 266 -41.56 17.47 -3.57
N ALA A 267 -41.48 18.79 -3.37
CA ALA A 267 -40.60 19.65 -4.15
C ALA A 267 -39.24 19.78 -3.45
N VAL A 268 -38.19 19.93 -4.27
CA VAL A 268 -36.85 20.33 -3.83
C VAL A 268 -36.57 21.71 -4.40
N ASP A 269 -36.03 22.59 -3.58
CA ASP A 269 -35.59 23.92 -4.02
C ASP A 269 -34.26 23.77 -4.78
N ALA A 270 -34.33 23.72 -6.10
CA ALA A 270 -33.16 23.49 -6.96
C ALA A 270 -32.09 24.59 -6.80
N VAL A 271 -32.51 25.83 -6.56
CA VAL A 271 -31.59 26.97 -6.35
C VAL A 271 -30.83 26.80 -5.04
N ARG A 272 -31.54 26.48 -3.95
CA ARG A 272 -30.91 26.25 -2.65
C ARG A 272 -30.02 25.00 -2.68
N LEU A 273 -30.46 23.94 -3.34
CA LEU A 273 -29.68 22.71 -3.52
C LEU A 273 -28.38 22.99 -4.28
N ALA A 274 -28.43 23.75 -5.38
CA ALA A 274 -27.24 24.15 -6.13
C ALA A 274 -26.24 24.95 -5.27
N ALA A 275 -26.74 25.84 -4.41
CA ALA A 275 -25.89 26.62 -3.50
C ALA A 275 -25.16 25.76 -2.47
N VAL A 276 -25.86 24.83 -1.79
CA VAL A 276 -25.21 23.93 -0.81
C VAL A 276 -24.33 22.88 -1.48
N ARG A 277 -24.68 22.41 -2.68
CA ARG A 277 -23.79 21.54 -3.47
C ARG A 277 -22.49 22.26 -3.83
N SER A 278 -22.57 23.52 -4.25
CA SER A 278 -21.36 24.33 -4.55
C SER A 278 -20.46 24.49 -3.32
N GLN A 279 -21.05 24.60 -2.11
CA GLN A 279 -20.28 24.62 -0.86
C GLN A 279 -19.59 23.28 -0.60
N ALA A 280 -20.29 22.15 -0.78
CA ALA A 280 -19.71 20.81 -0.61
C ALA A 280 -18.58 20.55 -1.62
N GLN A 281 -18.78 20.95 -2.88
CA GLN A 281 -17.78 20.85 -3.94
C GLN A 281 -16.55 21.71 -3.65
N ASN A 282 -16.72 22.94 -3.16
CA ASN A 282 -15.59 23.78 -2.74
C ASN A 282 -14.85 23.19 -1.53
N ALA A 283 -15.57 22.62 -0.57
CA ALA A 283 -14.93 21.93 0.56
C ALA A 283 -14.13 20.70 0.10
N ALA A 284 -14.66 19.92 -0.85
CA ALA A 284 -13.94 18.81 -1.46
C ALA A 284 -12.68 19.27 -2.19
N LYS A 285 -12.74 20.36 -2.97
CA LYS A 285 -11.56 20.96 -3.65
C LYS A 285 -10.46 21.38 -2.68
N LEU A 286 -10.82 21.85 -1.49
CA LEU A 286 -9.85 22.24 -0.46
C LEU A 286 -9.29 21.02 0.29
N LEU A 287 -10.10 19.98 0.48
CA LEU A 287 -9.73 18.76 1.17
C LEU A 287 -8.86 17.82 0.31
N GLN A 288 -9.16 17.71 -0.99
CA GLN A 288 -8.45 16.83 -1.92
C GLN A 288 -6.92 16.97 -1.89
N PRO A 289 -6.31 18.18 -2.05
CA PRO A 289 -4.86 18.30 -2.03
C PRO A 289 -4.28 17.89 -0.68
N VAL A 290 -4.97 18.14 0.43
CA VAL A 290 -4.51 17.73 1.77
C VAL A 290 -4.40 16.21 1.85
N ILE A 291 -5.42 15.47 1.37
CA ILE A 291 -5.39 14.00 1.37
C ILE A 291 -4.28 13.47 0.44
N LEU A 292 -4.13 14.04 -0.76
CA LEU A 292 -3.13 13.59 -1.73
C LEU A 292 -1.69 13.91 -1.30
N ASP A 293 -1.46 15.05 -0.64
CA ASP A 293 -0.15 15.43 -0.13
C ASP A 293 0.27 14.51 1.01
N GLU A 294 -0.68 14.16 1.86
CA GLU A 294 -0.47 13.25 2.98
C GLU A 294 -0.26 11.80 2.53
N LEU A 295 -1.04 11.32 1.55
CA LEU A 295 -0.83 10.03 0.92
C LEU A 295 0.56 9.96 0.26
N ASP A 296 0.97 10.98 -0.50
CA ASP A 296 2.32 11.02 -1.09
C ASP A 296 3.41 11.09 -0.02
N ARG A 297 3.17 11.76 1.12
CA ARG A 297 4.10 11.78 2.26
C ARG A 297 4.30 10.39 2.86
N LEU A 298 3.21 9.67 3.17
CA LEU A 298 3.27 8.30 3.70
C LEU A 298 3.99 7.35 2.75
N LEU A 299 3.73 7.47 1.44
CA LEU A 299 4.41 6.67 0.42
C LEU A 299 5.89 7.02 0.31
N ARG A 300 6.27 8.31 0.41
CA ARG A 300 7.68 8.73 0.45
C ARG A 300 8.41 8.18 1.67
N ASP A 301 7.81 8.31 2.85
CA ASP A 301 8.39 7.80 4.10
C ASP A 301 8.63 6.27 4.02
N ARG A 302 7.71 5.55 3.37
CA ARG A 302 7.82 4.11 3.11
C ARG A 302 8.97 3.78 2.14
N VAL A 303 9.10 4.51 1.03
CA VAL A 303 10.24 4.35 0.10
C VAL A 303 11.57 4.58 0.81
N GLU A 304 11.66 5.63 1.63
CA GLU A 304 12.87 5.92 2.41
C GLU A 304 13.18 4.83 3.45
N GLN A 305 12.16 4.23 4.06
CA GLN A 305 12.33 3.10 4.96
C GLN A 305 12.91 1.90 4.22
N PHE A 306 12.39 1.56 3.03
CA PHE A 306 12.95 0.48 2.22
C PHE A 306 14.41 0.76 1.82
N ASP A 307 14.76 2.00 1.48
CA ASP A 307 16.13 2.39 1.18
C ASP A 307 17.07 2.15 2.38
N ARG A 308 16.63 2.47 3.59
CA ARG A 308 17.39 2.19 4.83
C ARG A 308 17.51 0.68 5.08
N ASP A 309 16.45 -0.08 4.87
CA ASP A 309 16.44 -1.53 5.09
C ASP A 309 17.36 -2.27 4.10
N VAL A 310 17.41 -1.84 2.84
CA VAL A 310 18.39 -2.34 1.86
C VAL A 310 19.81 -2.08 2.35
N ALA A 311 20.11 -0.85 2.78
CA ALA A 311 21.45 -0.48 3.25
C ALA A 311 21.88 -1.33 4.47
N LEU A 312 20.97 -1.55 5.43
CA LEU A 312 21.22 -2.38 6.60
C LEU A 312 21.42 -3.86 6.25
N ASN A 313 20.61 -4.41 5.35
CA ASN A 313 20.73 -5.81 4.91
C ASN A 313 22.06 -6.06 4.17
N VAL A 314 22.48 -5.12 3.31
CA VAL A 314 23.77 -5.18 2.62
C VAL A 314 24.93 -5.06 3.62
N ALA A 315 24.85 -4.15 4.59
CA ALA A 315 25.87 -4.00 5.63
C ALA A 315 25.98 -5.27 6.51
N ALA A 316 24.86 -5.81 6.96
CA ALA A 316 24.82 -7.05 7.76
C ALA A 316 25.39 -8.25 6.97
N GLY A 317 25.03 -8.39 5.70
CA GLY A 317 25.58 -9.39 4.80
C GLY A 317 27.10 -9.24 4.62
N GLY A 318 27.58 -8.01 4.45
CA GLY A 318 29.01 -7.69 4.35
C GLY A 318 29.79 -8.03 5.63
N VAL A 319 29.25 -7.70 6.81
CA VAL A 319 29.86 -8.05 8.11
C VAL A 319 29.89 -9.56 8.32
N ALA A 320 28.79 -10.27 8.04
CA ALA A 320 28.75 -11.73 8.12
C ALA A 320 29.79 -12.36 7.18
N GLY A 321 29.91 -11.85 5.96
CA GLY A 321 30.92 -12.30 5.00
C GLY A 321 32.35 -12.06 5.49
N LEU A 322 32.63 -10.88 6.05
CA LEU A 322 33.93 -10.54 6.64
C LEU A 322 34.29 -11.48 7.81
N LEU A 323 33.35 -11.73 8.73
CA LEU A 323 33.56 -12.62 9.87
C LEU A 323 33.89 -14.06 9.41
N LEU A 324 33.19 -14.55 8.37
CA LEU A 324 33.47 -15.88 7.80
C LEU A 324 34.85 -15.95 7.14
N LEU A 325 35.28 -14.88 6.47
CA LEU A 325 36.64 -14.78 5.89
C LEU A 325 37.72 -14.74 6.99
N VAL A 326 37.50 -14.00 8.07
CA VAL A 326 38.42 -13.94 9.22
C VAL A 326 38.52 -15.30 9.93
N LEU A 327 37.41 -16.01 10.11
CA LEU A 327 37.39 -17.38 10.65
C LEU A 327 38.16 -18.36 9.75
N ALA A 328 37.97 -18.29 8.43
CA ALA A 328 38.72 -19.11 7.48
C ALA A 328 40.22 -18.81 7.50
N GLY A 329 40.60 -17.52 7.58
CA GLY A 329 42.00 -17.08 7.64
C GLY A 329 42.70 -17.46 8.94
N SER A 330 42.03 -17.30 10.09
CA SER A 330 42.59 -17.64 11.42
C SER A 330 42.83 -19.15 11.58
N GLY A 331 41.94 -20.01 11.06
CA GLY A 331 42.14 -21.47 11.00
C GLY A 331 43.32 -21.89 10.09
N TRP A 332 43.67 -21.07 9.10
CA TRP A 332 44.82 -21.29 8.22
C TRP A 332 46.15 -20.89 8.88
N VAL A 333 46.15 -19.84 9.69
CA VAL A 333 47.35 -19.33 10.40
C VAL A 333 47.68 -20.18 11.64
N SER A 334 46.68 -20.62 12.39
CA SER A 334 46.89 -21.39 13.64
C SER A 334 47.45 -22.80 13.41
N ARG A 335 47.17 -23.45 12.27
CA ARG A 335 47.73 -24.77 11.92
C ARG A 335 49.16 -24.74 11.35
N ARG A 336 49.74 -23.56 11.08
CA ARG A 336 51.13 -23.45 10.60
C ARG A 336 52.18 -23.52 11.73
N ARG A 337 51.77 -23.58 13.01
CA ARG A 337 52.69 -23.57 14.16
C ARG A 337 53.05 -24.94 14.74
N ASP A 338 52.55 -26.05 14.18
CA ASP A 338 53.02 -27.38 14.56
C ASP A 338 54.36 -27.66 13.86
N THR A 339 55.44 -27.19 14.50
CA THR A 339 56.82 -27.51 14.13
C THR A 339 57.13 -28.89 14.71
N PRO A 340 57.53 -29.89 13.90
CA PRO A 340 57.98 -31.17 14.44
C PRO A 340 59.40 -31.01 14.99
N ALA A 341 59.54 -30.88 16.31
CA ALA A 341 60.83 -31.12 16.95
C ALA A 341 61.05 -32.63 17.01
N GLY A 342 62.04 -33.13 16.27
CA GLY A 342 62.53 -34.51 16.32
C GLY A 342 64.04 -34.55 16.54
N GLY A 343 64.47 -35.54 17.35
CA GLY A 343 65.85 -36.00 17.63
C GLY A 343 66.41 -35.47 18.96
N ASP A 344 66.97 -36.24 19.91
CA ASP A 344 67.54 -37.61 19.95
C ASP A 344 67.61 -38.09 21.45
N ALA A 345 67.23 -39.33 21.82
CA ALA A 345 68.06 -40.50 22.22
C ALA A 345 69.17 -40.26 23.29
N GLU A 346 68.96 -40.54 24.60
CA GLU A 346 69.29 -41.74 25.46
C GLU A 346 70.82 -42.00 25.75
N PRO A 347 71.33 -42.68 26.85
CA PRO A 347 70.67 -43.48 27.93
C PRO A 347 71.32 -43.54 29.38
N VAL A 348 70.67 -44.31 30.31
CA VAL A 348 71.09 -45.02 31.58
C VAL A 348 71.63 -44.21 32.80
N GLY A 349 71.24 -44.34 34.09
CA GLY A 349 70.41 -45.22 34.99
C GLY A 349 70.90 -45.02 36.47
N PRO A 350 70.48 -45.74 37.55
CA PRO A 350 69.23 -46.42 37.94
C PRO A 350 68.71 -46.09 39.38
N ASP A 351 67.70 -46.86 39.84
CA ASP A 351 67.13 -47.05 41.20
C ASP A 351 66.16 -45.98 41.74
N GLY A 352 64.95 -46.26 42.22
CA GLY A 352 64.12 -47.45 42.49
C GLY A 352 62.75 -46.88 42.95
N ALA A 353 61.65 -47.57 43.21
CA ALA A 353 61.23 -48.95 43.24
C ALA A 353 59.67 -48.91 43.27
N ALA A 354 59.03 -50.00 42.84
CA ALA A 354 57.71 -50.52 43.26
C ALA A 354 56.53 -49.53 43.52
N GLY A 355 55.33 -49.71 42.96
CA GLY A 355 54.69 -50.92 42.47
C GLY A 355 53.28 -50.60 41.96
N ALA A 356 52.79 -51.54 41.16
CA ALA A 356 51.54 -51.47 40.41
C ALA A 356 50.29 -51.85 41.24
N GLY A 357 49.12 -51.45 40.73
CA GLY A 357 47.80 -52.00 41.08
C GLY A 357 46.77 -50.90 41.37
N ARG A 358 46.09 -50.34 40.37
CA ARG A 358 44.87 -50.81 39.68
C ARG A 358 43.57 -50.71 40.51
N TRP A 359 42.85 -49.62 40.21
CA TRP A 359 41.39 -49.47 39.95
C TRP A 359 40.32 -49.51 41.08
N GLU A 360 39.58 -48.40 41.14
CA GLU A 360 38.10 -48.22 41.26
C GLU A 360 37.40 -48.10 42.64
N PRO A 361 36.12 -47.66 42.67
CA PRO A 361 35.67 -46.28 42.92
C PRO A 361 34.95 -46.12 44.28
N PRO A 362 34.50 -44.90 44.66
CA PRO A 362 33.45 -44.83 45.68
C PRO A 362 32.24 -43.97 45.32
N THR A 363 31.11 -44.58 45.65
CA THR A 363 29.73 -44.11 45.81
C THR A 363 29.54 -43.10 46.94
N GLY A 364 28.84 -41.98 46.67
CA GLY A 364 27.99 -41.12 47.57
C GLY A 364 28.48 -40.71 48.98
N PRO A 365 27.68 -40.02 49.83
CA PRO A 365 26.45 -39.23 49.61
C PRO A 365 26.41 -37.81 50.31
N GLN A 366 25.41 -36.99 49.91
CA GLN A 366 24.65 -35.97 50.71
C GLN A 366 25.33 -34.66 51.21
N PRO A 367 24.60 -33.60 51.68
CA PRO A 367 23.18 -33.19 51.49
C PRO A 367 22.95 -31.65 51.28
N GLY A 368 21.73 -31.26 50.84
CA GLY A 368 20.94 -30.21 51.55
C GLY A 368 20.71 -28.80 50.94
N ARG A 369 19.46 -28.59 50.45
CA ARG A 369 18.55 -27.39 50.48
C ARG A 369 19.03 -26.02 49.98
N ALA A 370 18.26 -25.12 49.34
CA ALA A 370 16.87 -25.00 48.79
C ALA A 370 16.75 -23.53 48.26
N PRO A 371 15.62 -23.02 47.72
CA PRO A 371 14.55 -23.61 46.90
C PRO A 371 14.47 -22.99 45.48
N ALA A 372 13.67 -23.62 44.61
CA ALA A 372 13.39 -23.21 43.24
C ALA A 372 12.08 -22.43 43.12
N THR A 373 12.09 -21.39 42.28
CA THR A 373 10.91 -20.76 41.68
C THR A 373 10.44 -21.60 40.48
N PRO A 374 9.15 -21.94 40.34
CA PRO A 374 8.70 -22.73 39.20
C PRO A 374 8.46 -21.87 37.95
N ALA A 375 8.90 -22.41 36.81
CA ALA A 375 8.56 -21.96 35.47
C ALA A 375 7.07 -22.24 35.15
N PRO A 376 6.46 -21.46 34.23
CA PRO A 376 5.04 -21.57 33.92
C PRO A 376 4.72 -22.85 33.12
N VAL A 377 3.69 -23.55 33.57
CA VAL A 377 3.07 -24.69 32.90
C VAL A 377 2.13 -24.17 31.83
N LEU A 378 2.33 -24.63 30.59
CA LEU A 378 1.39 -24.42 29.49
C LEU A 378 0.10 -25.20 29.76
N GLN A 379 -1.02 -24.49 29.86
CA GLN A 379 -2.37 -25.08 29.88
C GLN A 379 -2.78 -25.54 28.48
N PRO A 380 -3.51 -26.68 28.37
CA PRO A 380 -4.20 -27.04 27.15
C PRO A 380 -5.49 -26.22 27.00
N VAL A 381 -5.59 -25.49 25.89
CA VAL A 381 -6.82 -24.80 25.46
C VAL A 381 -7.85 -25.85 25.02
N GLY A 382 -9.08 -25.69 25.50
CA GLY A 382 -10.22 -26.55 25.19
C GLY A 382 -10.67 -26.52 23.72
N PRO A 383 -11.68 -27.32 23.35
CA PRO A 383 -12.02 -27.59 21.96
C PRO A 383 -12.51 -26.32 21.25
N GLY A 384 -11.78 -25.95 20.19
CA GLY A 384 -12.12 -24.88 19.28
C GLY A 384 -13.40 -25.20 18.51
N ARG A 385 -14.27 -24.19 18.50
CA ARG A 385 -15.46 -24.09 17.65
C ARG A 385 -15.00 -24.08 16.18
N GLU A 386 -15.58 -24.97 15.37
CA GLU A 386 -15.32 -25.06 13.92
C GLU A 386 -15.58 -23.71 13.24
N PRO A 387 -14.69 -23.24 12.34
CA PRO A 387 -15.02 -22.15 11.44
C PRO A 387 -15.96 -22.69 10.34
N ASP A 388 -17.12 -22.06 10.23
CA ASP A 388 -18.09 -22.31 9.17
C ASP A 388 -17.43 -22.27 7.79
N GLY A 389 -17.66 -23.33 7.03
CA GLY A 389 -17.12 -23.53 5.71
C GLY A 389 -17.53 -22.43 4.73
N TRP A 390 -16.52 -21.91 4.04
CA TRP A 390 -16.64 -21.03 2.89
C TRP A 390 -17.53 -21.69 1.82
N ARG A 391 -18.71 -21.12 1.58
CA ARG A 391 -19.58 -21.51 0.45
C ARG A 391 -19.22 -20.65 -0.77
N PRO A 392 -19.17 -21.23 -1.99
CA PRO A 392 -19.02 -20.45 -3.21
C PRO A 392 -20.32 -19.67 -3.48
N PHE A 393 -20.19 -18.39 -3.83
CA PHE A 393 -21.30 -17.61 -4.35
C PHE A 393 -21.64 -18.07 -5.77
N ASP A 394 -22.88 -18.51 -5.95
CA ASP A 394 -23.51 -18.77 -7.24
C ASP A 394 -23.63 -17.46 -8.03
N ALA A 395 -23.07 -17.47 -9.25
CA ALA A 395 -23.37 -16.50 -10.28
C ALA A 395 -24.62 -16.94 -11.04
N ALA A 396 -25.75 -16.23 -10.88
CA ALA A 396 -26.79 -16.01 -11.89
C ALA A 396 -28.01 -15.30 -11.29
N ARG A 397 -28.19 -14.01 -11.60
CA ARG A 397 -29.34 -13.44 -12.33
C ARG A 397 -29.29 -11.92 -12.36
#